data_AF-A0A3M1URT4-F1
#
_entry.id   AF-A0A3M1URT4-F1
#
_cell.length_a   1.000
_cell.length_b   1.000
_cell.length_c   1.000
_cell.angle_alpha   90.00
_cell.angle_beta   90.00
_cell.angle_gamma   90.00
#
_symmetry.space_group_name_H-M   'P 1'
#
loop_
_entity.id
_entity.type
_entity.pdbx_description
1 polymer ?
#
loop_
_entity_poly.entity_id
_entity_poly.type
_entity_poly.pdbx_seq_one_letter_code
_entity_poly.pdbx_strand_id
1 'polypeptide(L)'
;MATETTYNYKVVRQFAIMAVVWGIVGMLVGVYIAAELVWPQLNMDIPWLTFSRLRPLHTNAVIFAFGGCALFSTSYYVVQRTCQTRLFSDKLAAFTFWGWQLIIVLAAITLPLGITTSKEYAELEWPIDVLITIVWVAYAIVFFGTIAKRRTKHIYVANWFYGAFIIAIALLHVVNSAEWPVSFWKSYSIYPGAIDAMVQWWYGHNAVGFFLTAGFLGMMYYFTPKQAGRPVYSYRLSVVHFWALISVYMWAGPHHLHYTALPDWTQSLGMIFSLILLAPSWGGMINGIMTLSGAWYKLREDPILKFLIVS
;
A
#
# COMPACT_ATOMS: atom_id res chain seq x y z
N MET A 1 12.13 35.80 2.28
CA MET A 1 12.37 34.45 1.71
C MET A 1 11.42 34.28 0.54
N ALA A 2 11.93 34.14 -0.68
CA ALA A 2 11.07 33.86 -1.84
C ALA A 2 10.36 32.53 -1.59
N THR A 3 9.04 32.57 -1.44
CA THR A 3 8.20 31.38 -1.36
C THR A 3 8.35 30.63 -2.69
N GLU A 4 9.00 29.47 -2.68
CA GLU A 4 8.96 28.58 -3.84
C GLU A 4 7.49 28.23 -4.12
N THR A 5 6.91 28.90 -5.11
CA THR A 5 5.52 28.73 -5.55
C THR A 5 5.36 27.49 -6.42
N THR A 6 6.46 26.88 -6.86
CA THR A 6 6.49 25.67 -7.68
C THR A 6 6.36 24.41 -6.81
N TYR A 7 5.61 23.42 -7.28
CA TYR A 7 5.53 22.12 -6.62
C TYR A 7 6.87 21.38 -6.60
N ASN A 8 7.10 20.54 -5.59
CA ASN A 8 8.26 19.66 -5.55
C ASN A 8 7.98 18.40 -6.38
N TYR A 9 8.47 18.39 -7.62
CA TYR A 9 8.41 17.22 -8.50
C TYR A 9 9.66 16.35 -8.48
N LYS A 10 10.70 16.74 -7.73
CA LYS A 10 11.92 15.93 -7.63
C LYS A 10 11.60 14.58 -7.00
N VAL A 11 11.00 14.60 -5.81
CA VAL A 11 10.66 13.37 -5.06
C VAL A 11 9.62 12.52 -5.80
N VAL A 12 8.63 13.17 -6.43
CA VAL A 12 7.61 12.49 -7.26
C VAL A 12 8.28 11.73 -8.40
N ARG A 13 9.20 12.38 -9.13
CA ARG A 13 9.91 11.76 -10.25
C ARG A 13 10.79 10.60 -9.80
N GLN A 14 11.50 10.78 -8.68
CA GLN A 14 12.35 9.72 -8.10
C GLN A 14 11.53 8.48 -7.76
N PHE A 15 10.41 8.63 -7.05
CA PHE A 15 9.52 7.50 -6.74
C PHE A 15 8.83 6.94 -7.99
N ALA A 16 8.43 7.76 -8.95
CA ALA A 16 7.83 7.26 -10.19
C ALA A 16 8.79 6.35 -10.98
N ILE A 17 10.06 6.75 -11.11
CA ILE A 17 11.08 5.93 -11.77
C ILE A 17 11.31 4.65 -10.97
N MET A 18 11.46 4.75 -9.65
CA MET A 18 11.69 3.57 -8.81
C MET A 18 10.49 2.63 -8.75
N ALA A 19 9.26 3.12 -8.90
CA ALA A 19 8.08 2.26 -9.05
C ALA A 19 8.22 1.39 -10.29
N VAL A 20 8.62 1.94 -11.44
CA VAL A 20 8.86 1.15 -12.66
C VAL A 20 9.99 0.13 -12.45
N VAL A 21 11.12 0.56 -11.87
CA VAL A 21 12.27 -0.33 -11.60
C VAL A 21 11.85 -1.50 -10.71
N TRP A 22 11.20 -1.22 -9.59
CA TRP A 22 10.77 -2.26 -8.64
C TRP A 22 9.60 -3.08 -9.15
N GLY A 23 8.76 -2.53 -10.02
CA GLY A 23 7.74 -3.28 -10.75
C GLY A 23 8.37 -4.36 -11.62
N ILE A 24 9.40 -4.01 -12.39
CA ILE A 24 10.17 -4.95 -13.20
C ILE A 24 10.82 -6.00 -12.31
N VAL A 25 11.58 -5.59 -11.28
CA VAL A 25 12.27 -6.54 -10.39
C VAL A 25 11.29 -7.48 -9.70
N GLY A 26 10.25 -6.95 -9.05
CA GLY A 26 9.28 -7.74 -8.31
C GLY A 26 8.53 -8.74 -9.20
N MET A 27 8.08 -8.31 -10.38
CA MET A 27 7.39 -9.20 -11.32
C MET A 27 8.33 -10.24 -11.94
N LEU A 28 9.61 -9.90 -12.21
CA LEU A 28 10.61 -10.87 -12.69
C LEU A 28 10.89 -11.96 -11.65
N VAL A 29 11.06 -11.59 -10.37
CA VAL A 29 11.17 -12.59 -9.29
C VAL A 29 9.89 -13.44 -9.23
N GLY A 30 8.71 -12.82 -9.44
CA GLY A 30 7.43 -13.54 -9.53
C GLY A 30 7.39 -14.59 -10.65
N VAL A 31 7.85 -14.23 -11.85
CA VAL A 31 7.97 -15.16 -12.98
C VAL A 31 8.98 -16.27 -12.67
N TYR A 32 10.10 -15.93 -12.04
CA TYR A 32 11.12 -16.90 -11.66
C TYR A 32 10.58 -17.95 -10.66
N ILE A 33 10.00 -17.52 -9.54
CA ILE A 33 9.45 -18.44 -8.54
C ILE A 33 8.24 -19.22 -9.06
N ALA A 34 7.47 -18.66 -10.00
CA ALA A 34 6.42 -19.40 -10.69
C ALA A 34 7.01 -20.51 -11.57
N ALA A 35 8.15 -20.26 -12.24
CA ALA A 35 8.87 -21.27 -13.00
C ALA A 35 9.44 -22.36 -12.08
N GLU A 36 9.91 -22.03 -10.87
CA GLU A 36 10.37 -23.04 -9.89
C GLU A 36 9.27 -24.02 -9.47
N LEU A 37 8.01 -23.57 -9.38
CA LEU A 37 6.88 -24.45 -9.09
C LEU A 37 6.61 -25.49 -10.19
N VAL A 38 7.06 -25.21 -11.42
CA VAL A 38 6.96 -26.14 -12.57
C VAL A 38 8.24 -26.96 -12.74
N TRP A 39 9.40 -26.30 -12.59
CA TRP A 39 10.74 -26.86 -12.75
C TRP A 39 11.58 -26.59 -11.49
N PRO A 40 11.47 -27.44 -10.44
CA PRO A 40 12.15 -27.21 -9.17
C PRO A 40 13.68 -27.13 -9.28
N GLN A 41 14.28 -27.70 -10.34
CA GLN A 41 15.71 -27.67 -10.61
C GLN A 41 16.26 -26.24 -10.82
N LEU A 42 15.39 -25.27 -11.11
CA LEU A 42 15.78 -23.86 -11.22
C LEU A 42 16.33 -23.31 -9.89
N ASN A 43 16.03 -23.92 -8.74
CA ASN A 43 16.62 -23.53 -7.47
C ASN A 43 18.15 -23.79 -7.39
N MET A 44 18.68 -24.65 -8.29
CA MET A 44 20.08 -25.05 -8.41
C MET A 44 20.74 -25.54 -7.10
N ASP A 45 19.94 -26.00 -6.13
CA ASP A 45 20.38 -26.32 -4.76
C ASP A 45 21.11 -25.16 -4.04
N ILE A 46 20.85 -23.91 -4.47
CA ILE A 46 21.45 -22.70 -3.90
C ILE A 46 20.46 -22.08 -2.88
N PRO A 47 20.83 -21.96 -1.58
CA PRO A 47 19.88 -21.57 -0.54
C PRO A 47 19.12 -20.27 -0.82
N TRP A 48 19.81 -19.23 -1.31
CA TRP A 48 19.22 -17.91 -1.59
C TRP A 48 18.43 -17.84 -2.91
N LEU A 49 18.43 -18.90 -3.72
CA LEU A 49 17.59 -19.00 -4.91
C LEU A 49 16.35 -19.86 -4.70
N THR A 50 16.21 -20.51 -3.53
CA THR A 50 15.06 -21.39 -3.28
C THR A 50 13.73 -20.62 -3.19
N PHE A 51 12.66 -21.23 -3.69
CA PHE A 51 11.29 -20.72 -3.64
C PHE A 51 10.90 -20.15 -2.27
N SER A 52 11.24 -20.87 -1.19
CA SER A 52 10.86 -20.48 0.17
C SER A 52 11.48 -19.14 0.61
N ARG A 53 12.65 -18.78 0.07
CA ARG A 53 13.31 -17.48 0.35
C ARG A 53 12.98 -16.41 -0.67
N LEU A 54 12.79 -16.78 -1.94
CA LEU A 54 12.43 -15.82 -2.99
C LEU A 54 10.95 -15.43 -2.98
N ARG A 55 10.05 -16.27 -2.48
CA ARG A 55 8.62 -15.94 -2.33
C ARG A 55 8.40 -14.67 -1.51
N PRO A 56 8.91 -14.55 -0.26
CA PRO A 56 8.72 -13.31 0.50
C PRO A 56 9.45 -12.12 -0.14
N LEU A 57 10.56 -12.33 -0.86
CA LEU A 57 11.20 -11.27 -1.64
C LEU A 57 10.28 -10.76 -2.76
N HIS A 58 9.67 -11.66 -3.54
CA HIS A 58 8.68 -11.30 -4.55
C HIS A 58 7.53 -10.49 -3.94
N THR A 59 6.95 -10.99 -2.85
CA THR A 59 5.85 -10.33 -2.12
C THR A 59 6.23 -8.92 -1.69
N ASN A 60 7.38 -8.76 -1.02
CA ASN A 60 7.83 -7.45 -0.54
C ASN A 60 8.18 -6.50 -1.70
N ALA A 61 8.82 -7.02 -2.74
CA ALA A 61 9.16 -6.23 -3.93
C ALA A 61 7.92 -5.75 -4.69
N VAL A 62 6.91 -6.59 -4.87
CA VAL A 62 5.71 -6.19 -5.62
C VAL A 62 4.78 -5.30 -4.81
N ILE A 63 4.65 -5.53 -3.50
CA ILE A 63 3.75 -4.74 -2.65
C ILE A 63 4.44 -3.46 -2.18
N PHE A 64 5.53 -3.56 -1.44
CA PHE A 64 6.14 -2.42 -0.76
C PHE A 64 7.13 -1.66 -1.65
N ALA A 65 7.87 -2.35 -2.52
CA ALA A 65 8.77 -1.66 -3.43
C ALA A 65 8.01 -1.03 -4.61
N PHE A 66 7.34 -1.84 -5.45
CA PHE A 66 6.53 -1.35 -6.57
C PHE A 66 5.32 -0.54 -6.09
N GLY A 67 4.40 -1.19 -5.37
CA GLY A 67 3.18 -0.54 -4.88
C GLY A 67 3.48 0.65 -3.97
N GLY A 68 4.45 0.51 -3.06
CA GLY A 68 4.84 1.61 -2.17
C GLY A 68 5.44 2.80 -2.93
N CYS A 69 6.39 2.58 -3.84
CA CYS A 69 6.91 3.69 -4.65
C CYS A 69 5.83 4.34 -5.51
N ALA A 70 4.88 3.56 -6.05
CA ALA A 70 3.74 4.09 -6.76
C ALA A 70 2.91 5.01 -5.84
N LEU A 71 2.55 4.55 -4.65
CA LEU A 71 1.78 5.32 -3.66
C LEU A 71 2.51 6.58 -3.19
N PHE A 72 3.82 6.52 -2.92
CA PHE A 72 4.61 7.70 -2.56
C PHE A 72 4.63 8.74 -3.68
N SER A 73 4.86 8.30 -4.92
CA SER A 73 4.84 9.18 -6.09
C SER A 73 3.49 9.85 -6.25
N THR A 74 2.41 9.05 -6.26
CA THR A 74 1.07 9.55 -6.52
C THR A 74 0.54 10.38 -5.37
N SER A 75 0.75 9.99 -4.11
CA SER A 75 0.28 10.78 -2.97
C SER A 75 0.96 12.15 -2.92
N TYR A 76 2.29 12.23 -3.11
CA TYR A 76 3.03 13.50 -3.13
C TYR A 76 2.67 14.37 -4.32
N TYR A 77 2.36 13.78 -5.47
CA TYR A 77 1.85 14.52 -6.61
C TYR A 77 0.44 15.06 -6.34
N VAL A 78 -0.48 14.17 -5.92
CA VAL A 78 -1.90 14.47 -5.75
C VAL A 78 -2.10 15.50 -4.64
N VAL A 79 -1.55 15.28 -3.45
CA VAL A 79 -1.77 16.15 -2.29
C VAL A 79 -1.36 17.59 -2.57
N GLN A 80 -0.23 17.79 -3.26
CA GLN A 80 0.24 19.12 -3.65
C GLN A 80 -0.77 19.85 -4.53
N ARG A 81 -1.30 19.16 -5.55
CA ARG A 81 -2.17 19.77 -6.55
C ARG A 81 -3.59 19.97 -6.04
N THR A 82 -4.11 19.03 -5.27
CA THR A 82 -5.46 19.15 -4.68
C THR A 82 -5.52 20.17 -3.56
N CYS A 83 -4.41 20.37 -2.83
CA CYS A 83 -4.31 21.39 -1.78
C CYS A 83 -3.73 22.72 -2.29
N GLN A 84 -3.30 22.77 -3.55
CA GLN A 84 -2.68 23.93 -4.21
C GLN A 84 -1.51 24.52 -3.44
N THR A 85 -0.64 23.65 -2.92
CA THR A 85 0.49 24.04 -2.08
C THR A 85 1.65 23.08 -2.29
N ARG A 86 2.88 23.58 -2.20
CA ARG A 86 4.08 22.73 -2.23
C ARG A 86 4.08 21.78 -1.01
N LEU A 87 4.74 20.62 -1.12
CA LEU A 87 4.97 19.72 0.02
C LEU A 87 5.42 20.49 1.28
N PHE A 88 5.07 19.93 2.43
CA PHE A 88 5.36 20.53 3.73
C PHE A 88 6.85 20.74 3.97
N SER A 89 7.67 19.73 3.65
CA SER A 89 9.12 19.78 3.80
C SER A 89 9.81 18.95 2.72
N ASP A 90 10.62 19.61 1.89
CA ASP A 90 11.35 18.95 0.79
C ASP A 90 12.45 18.02 1.31
N LYS A 91 13.12 18.39 2.40
CA LYS A 91 14.15 17.57 3.03
C LYS A 91 13.55 16.30 3.62
N LEU A 92 12.39 16.42 4.28
CA LEU A 92 11.71 15.27 4.87
C LEU A 92 11.12 14.35 3.77
N ALA A 93 10.61 14.90 2.68
CA ALA A 93 10.19 14.12 1.52
C ALA A 93 11.39 13.42 0.82
N ALA A 94 12.56 14.04 0.77
CA ALA A 94 13.76 13.39 0.26
C ALA A 94 14.25 12.27 1.21
N PHE A 95 14.11 12.46 2.52
CA PHE A 95 14.40 11.43 3.52
C PHE A 95 13.48 10.22 3.34
N THR A 96 12.18 10.42 3.12
CA THR A 96 11.26 9.29 2.88
C THR A 96 11.63 8.53 1.62
N PHE A 97 12.07 9.21 0.56
CA PHE A 97 12.62 8.53 -0.63
C PHE A 97 13.81 7.64 -0.28
N TRP A 98 14.92 8.20 0.20
CA TRP A 98 16.12 7.40 0.44
C TRP A 98 15.94 6.35 1.53
N GLY A 99 15.14 6.66 2.56
CA GLY A 99 14.77 5.70 3.59
C GLY A 99 13.98 4.52 3.02
N TRP A 100 13.00 4.78 2.16
CA TRP A 100 12.23 3.72 1.50
C TRP A 100 13.10 2.88 0.57
N GLN A 101 13.99 3.50 -0.21
CA GLN A 101 14.94 2.77 -1.06
C GLN A 101 15.88 1.89 -0.23
N LEU A 102 16.35 2.37 0.93
CA LEU A 102 17.17 1.59 1.84
C LEU A 102 16.42 0.38 2.39
N ILE A 103 15.16 0.55 2.81
CA ILE A 103 14.30 -0.56 3.29
C ILE A 103 14.17 -1.64 2.21
N ILE A 104 13.91 -1.25 0.96
CA ILE A 104 13.77 -2.19 -0.16
C ILE A 104 15.07 -2.94 -0.43
N VAL A 105 16.21 -2.24 -0.41
CA VAL A 105 17.52 -2.88 -0.58
C VAL A 105 17.83 -3.83 0.58
N LEU A 106 17.48 -3.47 1.81
CA LEU A 106 17.62 -4.36 2.96
C LEU A 106 16.77 -5.62 2.76
N ALA A 107 15.52 -5.49 2.34
CA ALA A 107 14.66 -6.65 2.02
C ALA A 107 15.26 -7.54 0.93
N ALA A 108 15.83 -6.95 -0.12
CA ALA A 108 16.49 -7.67 -1.21
C ALA A 108 17.74 -8.45 -0.75
N ILE A 109 18.36 -8.05 0.35
CA ILE A 109 19.52 -8.72 0.93
C ILE A 109 19.08 -9.75 1.99
N THR A 110 18.24 -9.35 2.94
CA THR A 110 17.93 -10.16 4.13
C THR A 110 17.03 -11.36 3.81
N LEU A 111 16.03 -11.20 2.94
CA LEU A 111 15.08 -12.28 2.64
C LEU A 111 15.75 -13.47 1.94
N PRO A 112 16.59 -13.30 0.88
CA PRO A 112 17.35 -14.41 0.31
C PRO A 112 18.36 -15.05 1.28
N LEU A 113 18.87 -14.29 2.25
CA LEU A 113 19.72 -14.83 3.32
C LEU A 113 18.94 -15.67 4.34
N GLY A 114 17.60 -15.69 4.28
CA GLY A 114 16.74 -16.44 5.18
C GLY A 114 16.44 -15.71 6.49
N ILE A 115 16.72 -14.40 6.55
CA ILE A 115 16.44 -13.55 7.70
C ILE A 115 14.99 -13.09 7.59
N THR A 116 14.10 -13.74 8.35
CA THR A 116 12.67 -13.45 8.34
C THR A 116 11.96 -13.75 9.66
N THR A 117 10.91 -12.98 9.94
CA THR A 117 9.95 -13.22 11.03
C THR A 117 8.93 -14.32 10.70
N SER A 118 8.87 -14.78 9.44
CA SER A 118 7.88 -15.72 8.88
C SER A 118 6.41 -15.23 8.84
N LYS A 119 6.15 -13.98 9.23
CA LYS A 119 4.84 -13.34 9.14
C LYS A 119 4.61 -12.79 7.73
N GLU A 120 3.57 -13.25 7.04
CA GLU A 120 3.28 -12.81 5.66
C GLU A 120 3.08 -11.28 5.58
N TYR A 121 3.68 -10.66 4.57
CA TYR A 121 3.74 -9.21 4.37
C TYR A 121 4.47 -8.41 5.48
N ALA A 122 4.95 -9.07 6.53
CA ALA A 122 5.72 -8.49 7.64
C ALA A 122 7.01 -9.28 7.87
N GLU A 123 7.61 -9.78 6.79
CA GLU A 123 8.70 -10.77 6.86
C GLU A 123 10.03 -10.18 7.34
N LEU A 124 10.20 -8.86 7.29
CA LEU A 124 11.45 -8.17 7.61
C LEU A 124 11.66 -8.15 9.13
N GLU A 125 12.90 -8.29 9.56
CA GLU A 125 13.24 -8.36 11.00
C GLU A 125 13.28 -6.97 11.66
N TRP A 126 13.21 -6.96 12.99
CA TRP A 126 12.97 -5.78 13.83
C TRP A 126 13.77 -4.51 13.52
N PRO A 127 15.07 -4.52 13.11
CA PRO A 127 15.76 -3.27 12.79
C PRO A 127 15.14 -2.58 11.58
N ILE A 128 14.65 -3.37 10.61
CA ILE A 128 14.00 -2.87 9.41
C ILE A 128 12.59 -2.38 9.75
N ASP A 129 11.87 -3.05 10.66
CA ASP A 129 10.56 -2.61 11.11
C ASP A 129 10.60 -1.27 11.85
N VAL A 130 11.64 -1.04 12.65
CA VAL A 130 11.90 0.28 13.26
C VAL A 130 12.20 1.33 12.19
N LEU A 131 13.03 0.99 11.19
CA LEU A 131 13.34 1.89 10.08
C LEU A 131 12.10 2.25 9.26
N ILE A 132 11.25 1.26 8.96
CA ILE A 132 9.95 1.45 8.31
C ILE A 132 9.11 2.43 9.12
N THR A 133 8.99 2.21 10.43
CA THR A 133 8.22 3.10 11.32
C THR A 133 8.72 4.55 11.23
N ILE A 134 10.04 4.78 11.28
CA ILE A 134 10.62 6.13 11.20
C ILE A 134 10.32 6.78 9.84
N VAL A 135 10.54 6.04 8.74
CA VAL A 135 10.27 6.53 7.38
C VAL A 135 8.79 6.82 7.18
N TRP A 136 7.91 5.98 7.71
CA TRP A 136 6.47 6.12 7.59
C TRP A 136 5.93 7.30 8.42
N VAL A 137 6.47 7.53 9.62
CA VAL A 137 6.15 8.73 10.42
C VAL A 137 6.59 9.99 9.69
N ALA A 138 7.80 10.01 9.11
CA ALA A 138 8.25 11.12 8.28
C ALA A 138 7.31 11.36 7.09
N TYR A 139 6.86 10.28 6.44
CA TYR A 139 5.88 10.36 5.36
C TYR A 139 4.54 10.96 5.81
N ALA A 140 4.00 10.50 6.94
CA ALA A 140 2.78 11.02 7.53
C ALA A 140 2.90 12.53 7.82
N ILE A 141 4.02 12.96 8.43
CA ILE A 141 4.28 14.38 8.69
C ILE A 141 4.30 15.19 7.40
N VAL A 142 4.97 14.71 6.35
CA VAL A 142 4.97 15.41 5.05
C VAL A 142 3.56 15.50 4.48
N PHE A 143 2.82 14.39 4.45
CA PHE A 143 1.50 14.33 3.82
C PHE A 143 0.47 15.20 4.57
N PHE A 144 0.28 14.95 5.87
CA PHE A 144 -0.67 15.70 6.69
C PHE A 144 -0.24 17.15 6.90
N GLY A 145 1.06 17.43 7.02
CA GLY A 145 1.58 18.79 7.02
C GLY A 145 1.25 19.55 5.74
N THR A 146 1.23 18.87 4.58
CA THR A 146 0.85 19.48 3.29
C THR A 146 -0.64 19.80 3.25
N ILE A 147 -1.48 18.93 3.80
CA ILE A 147 -2.93 19.17 3.96
C ILE A 147 -3.21 20.33 4.92
N ALA A 148 -2.43 20.44 6.01
CA ALA A 148 -2.59 21.50 7.00
C ALA A 148 -2.35 22.91 6.41
N LYS A 149 -1.39 23.04 5.49
CA LYS A 149 -1.08 24.30 4.77
C LYS A 149 -1.82 24.48 3.43
N ARG A 150 -2.93 23.76 3.23
CA ARG A 150 -3.72 23.84 1.98
C ARG A 150 -4.31 25.24 1.79
N ARG A 151 -4.54 25.61 0.52
CA ARG A 151 -5.23 26.86 0.16
C ARG A 151 -6.74 26.69 0.01
N THR A 152 -7.19 25.46 -0.28
CA THR A 152 -8.61 25.15 -0.45
C THR A 152 -9.30 24.91 0.90
N LYS A 153 -10.56 25.35 1.05
CA LYS A 153 -11.31 25.09 2.29
C LYS A 153 -11.54 23.59 2.51
N HIS A 154 -11.94 22.88 1.45
CA HIS A 154 -12.21 21.45 1.49
C HIS A 154 -10.98 20.62 1.14
N ILE A 155 -10.90 19.42 1.74
CA ILE A 155 -9.93 18.39 1.42
C ILE A 155 -10.56 17.46 0.39
N TYR A 156 -9.88 17.24 -0.73
CA TYR A 156 -10.36 16.36 -1.79
C TYR A 156 -10.42 14.90 -1.34
N VAL A 157 -11.40 14.14 -1.85
CA VAL A 157 -11.68 12.75 -1.42
C VAL A 157 -10.46 11.84 -1.60
N ALA A 158 -9.64 12.03 -2.65
CA ALA A 158 -8.40 11.28 -2.81
C ALA A 158 -7.50 11.35 -1.57
N ASN A 159 -7.45 12.50 -0.89
CA ASN A 159 -6.64 12.69 0.31
C ASN A 159 -7.28 12.07 1.56
N TRP A 160 -8.59 11.79 1.56
CA TRP A 160 -9.22 11.01 2.62
C TRP A 160 -8.71 9.57 2.56
N PHE A 161 -8.71 8.99 1.36
CA PHE A 161 -8.18 7.66 1.09
C PHE A 161 -6.69 7.54 1.40
N TYR A 162 -5.86 8.46 0.89
CA TYR A 162 -4.44 8.49 1.23
C TYR A 162 -4.20 8.70 2.72
N GLY A 163 -4.94 9.60 3.37
CA GLY A 163 -4.82 9.84 4.81
C GLY A 163 -5.17 8.61 5.64
N ALA A 164 -6.29 7.95 5.31
CA ALA A 164 -6.71 6.71 5.97
C ALA A 164 -5.68 5.59 5.76
N PHE A 165 -5.17 5.43 4.54
CA PHE A 165 -4.07 4.53 4.21
C PHE A 165 -2.84 4.75 5.11
N ILE A 166 -2.36 5.99 5.21
CA ILE A 166 -1.15 6.31 5.97
C ILE A 166 -1.33 5.97 7.45
N ILE A 167 -2.46 6.36 8.04
CA ILE A 167 -2.76 6.13 9.46
C ILE A 167 -2.94 4.65 9.75
N ALA A 168 -3.75 3.96 8.95
CA ALA A 168 -4.03 2.55 9.13
C ALA A 168 -2.75 1.72 9.02
N ILE A 169 -1.93 1.93 7.98
CA ILE A 169 -0.69 1.17 7.81
C ILE A 169 0.31 1.42 8.94
N ALA A 170 0.39 2.65 9.46
CA ALA A 170 1.22 2.93 10.64
C ALA A 170 0.78 2.11 11.86
N LEU A 171 -0.53 2.08 12.14
CA LEU A 171 -1.12 1.31 13.24
C LEU A 171 -0.89 -0.19 13.04
N LEU A 172 -1.20 -0.69 11.85
CA LEU A 172 -1.10 -2.11 11.49
C LEU A 172 0.35 -2.60 11.63
N HIS A 173 1.30 -1.84 11.08
CA HIS A 173 2.73 -2.12 11.15
C HIS A 173 3.21 -2.24 12.59
N VAL A 174 2.99 -1.19 13.41
CA VAL A 174 3.46 -1.16 14.79
C VAL A 174 2.87 -2.28 15.64
N VAL A 175 1.60 -2.62 15.44
CA VAL A 175 0.94 -3.68 16.21
C VAL A 175 1.43 -5.06 15.77
N ASN A 176 1.46 -5.38 14.47
CA ASN A 176 1.86 -6.72 14.03
C ASN A 176 3.36 -7.01 14.18
N SER A 177 4.19 -5.97 14.07
CA SER A 177 5.64 -6.02 14.29
C SER A 177 6.03 -5.87 15.76
N ALA A 178 5.08 -6.04 16.69
CA ALA A 178 5.42 -6.11 18.10
C ALA A 178 6.12 -7.45 18.37
N GLU A 179 7.42 -7.38 18.63
CA GLU A 179 8.28 -8.55 18.75
C GLU A 179 9.40 -8.35 19.77
N TRP A 180 9.89 -9.44 20.33
CA TRP A 180 10.99 -9.47 21.27
C TRP A 180 12.30 -9.77 20.54
N PRO A 181 13.26 -8.81 20.44
CA PRO A 181 14.55 -9.04 19.82
C PRO A 181 15.40 -10.03 20.61
N VAL A 182 15.92 -11.06 19.94
CA VAL A 182 16.88 -12.03 20.50
C VAL A 182 18.30 -11.76 20.00
N SER A 183 18.42 -11.32 18.74
CA SER A 183 19.67 -10.85 18.16
C SER A 183 19.41 -9.71 17.17
N PHE A 184 20.45 -9.14 16.57
CA PHE A 184 20.27 -8.04 15.62
C PHE A 184 19.40 -8.42 14.42
N TRP A 185 19.48 -9.66 13.93
CA TRP A 185 18.68 -10.15 12.81
C TRP A 185 17.71 -11.27 13.22
N LYS A 186 17.27 -11.29 14.48
CA LYS A 186 16.30 -12.27 14.96
C LYS A 186 15.42 -11.74 16.09
N SER A 187 14.12 -11.91 15.93
CA SER A 187 13.07 -11.64 16.91
C SER A 187 12.09 -12.82 17.03
N TYR A 188 11.22 -12.75 18.04
CA TYR A 188 10.01 -13.57 18.15
C TYR A 188 8.79 -12.68 18.37
N SER A 189 7.68 -12.97 17.68
CA SER A 189 6.39 -12.29 17.90
C SER A 189 6.01 -12.30 19.38
N ILE A 190 5.48 -11.19 19.89
CA ILE A 190 4.95 -11.17 21.27
C ILE A 190 3.64 -11.97 21.39
N TYR A 191 2.98 -12.27 20.28
CA TYR A 191 1.72 -12.97 20.24
C TYR A 191 1.95 -14.47 19.95
N PRO A 192 1.27 -15.38 20.65
CA PRO A 192 1.32 -16.81 20.34
C PRO A 192 0.04 -17.34 19.67
N GLY A 193 0.18 -18.42 18.91
CA GLY A 193 -0.94 -19.28 18.47
C GLY A 193 -2.08 -18.55 17.75
N ALA A 194 -3.32 -18.82 18.15
CA ALA A 194 -4.51 -18.21 17.52
C ALA A 194 -4.56 -16.67 17.67
N ILE A 195 -3.94 -16.12 18.71
CA ILE A 195 -3.82 -14.67 18.90
C ILE A 195 -2.89 -14.10 17.84
N ASP A 196 -1.73 -14.72 17.64
CA ASP A 196 -0.77 -14.31 16.61
C ASP A 196 -1.38 -14.42 15.21
N ALA A 197 -2.12 -15.50 14.94
CA ALA A 197 -2.85 -15.67 13.69
C ALA A 197 -3.86 -14.54 13.44
N MET A 198 -4.64 -14.16 14.46
CA MET A 198 -5.59 -13.05 14.33
C MET A 198 -4.88 -11.71 14.12
N VAL A 199 -3.86 -11.38 14.90
CA VAL A 199 -3.10 -10.13 14.70
C VAL A 199 -2.46 -10.11 13.31
N GLN A 200 -1.90 -11.24 12.88
CA GLN A 200 -1.30 -11.43 11.57
C GLN A 200 -2.28 -11.19 10.42
N TRP A 201 -3.51 -11.71 10.50
CA TRP A 201 -4.48 -11.55 9.41
C TRP A 201 -5.35 -10.30 9.52
N TRP A 202 -5.51 -9.75 10.71
CA TRP A 202 -5.94 -8.36 10.85
C TRP A 202 -4.93 -7.43 10.16
N TYR A 203 -3.63 -7.64 10.36
CA TYR A 203 -2.58 -6.95 9.62
C TYR A 203 -2.64 -7.23 8.12
N GLY A 204 -2.50 -8.49 7.71
CA GLY A 204 -2.32 -8.88 6.31
C GLY A 204 -3.50 -8.49 5.43
N HIS A 205 -4.73 -8.68 5.92
CA HIS A 205 -5.91 -8.24 5.18
C HIS A 205 -5.96 -6.72 5.03
N ASN A 206 -5.72 -5.99 6.12
CA ASN A 206 -5.76 -4.53 6.09
C ASN A 206 -4.51 -3.92 5.42
N ALA A 207 -3.41 -4.66 5.27
CA ALA A 207 -2.30 -4.27 4.41
C ALA A 207 -2.83 -4.18 2.96
N VAL A 208 -3.51 -5.22 2.46
CA VAL A 208 -4.17 -5.15 1.14
C VAL A 208 -5.30 -4.10 1.13
N GLY A 209 -6.07 -3.98 2.21
CA GLY A 209 -7.20 -3.05 2.29
C GLY A 209 -6.83 -1.58 2.31
N PHE A 210 -5.75 -1.21 2.98
CA PHE A 210 -5.36 0.18 3.12
C PHE A 210 -4.22 0.54 2.17
N PHE A 211 -3.21 -0.33 2.05
CA PHE A 211 -2.10 -0.10 1.13
C PHE A 211 -2.56 -0.28 -0.33
N LEU A 212 -3.11 -1.45 -0.67
CA LEU A 212 -3.42 -1.81 -2.06
C LEU A 212 -4.82 -1.41 -2.52
N THR A 213 -5.78 -1.18 -1.60
CA THR A 213 -7.13 -0.72 -1.95
C THR A 213 -7.30 0.77 -1.66
N ALA A 214 -7.23 1.21 -0.40
CA ALA A 214 -7.48 2.62 -0.06
C ALA A 214 -6.46 3.56 -0.73
N GLY A 215 -5.17 3.27 -0.66
CA GLY A 215 -4.13 4.07 -1.32
C GLY A 215 -4.35 4.20 -2.83
N PHE A 216 -4.68 3.09 -3.50
CA PHE A 216 -4.96 3.07 -4.94
C PHE A 216 -6.32 3.67 -5.31
N LEU A 217 -7.32 3.62 -4.44
CA LEU A 217 -8.54 4.42 -4.60
C LEU A 217 -8.21 5.92 -4.55
N GLY A 218 -7.27 6.35 -3.70
CA GLY A 218 -6.73 7.70 -3.73
C GLY A 218 -6.12 8.07 -5.08
N MET A 219 -5.42 7.13 -5.73
CA MET A 219 -4.91 7.28 -7.10
C MET A 219 -6.07 7.42 -8.10
N MET A 220 -7.02 6.49 -8.09
CA MET A 220 -8.20 6.49 -8.96
C MET A 220 -8.97 7.81 -8.86
N TYR A 221 -9.21 8.29 -7.63
CA TYR A 221 -9.96 9.52 -7.38
C TYR A 221 -9.32 10.76 -7.98
N TYR A 222 -8.00 10.76 -8.18
CA TYR A 222 -7.34 11.86 -8.85
C TYR A 222 -7.20 11.62 -10.36
N PHE A 223 -6.62 10.48 -10.75
CA PHE A 223 -6.20 10.26 -12.14
C PHE A 223 -7.36 9.97 -13.08
N THR A 224 -8.40 9.24 -12.65
CA THR A 224 -9.56 8.93 -13.49
C THR A 224 -10.31 10.20 -13.94
N PRO A 225 -10.80 11.08 -13.05
CA PRO A 225 -11.46 12.31 -13.49
C PRO A 225 -10.50 13.24 -14.24
N LYS A 226 -9.21 13.28 -13.83
CA LYS A 226 -8.22 14.15 -14.47
C LYS A 226 -7.92 13.74 -15.91
N GLN A 227 -7.76 12.46 -16.17
CA GLN A 227 -7.49 11.90 -17.50
C GLN A 227 -8.75 11.92 -18.37
N ALA A 228 -9.90 11.55 -17.79
CA ALA A 228 -11.19 11.62 -18.48
C ALA A 228 -11.60 13.06 -18.84
N GLY A 229 -11.10 14.06 -18.11
CA GLY A 229 -11.57 15.45 -18.23
C GLY A 229 -13.04 15.58 -17.81
N ARG A 230 -13.45 14.82 -16.79
CA ARG A 230 -14.83 14.72 -16.29
C ARG A 230 -14.88 14.98 -14.79
N PRO A 231 -15.96 15.58 -14.27
CA PRO A 231 -16.16 15.65 -12.82
C PRO A 231 -16.41 14.24 -12.27
N VAL A 232 -16.03 14.03 -11.00
CA VAL A 232 -16.38 12.79 -10.28
C VAL A 232 -17.88 12.61 -10.26
N TYR A 233 -18.35 11.39 -10.56
CA TYR A 233 -19.76 11.07 -10.73
C TYR A 233 -20.63 11.42 -9.50
N SER A 234 -20.32 10.85 -8.32
CA SER A 234 -21.15 11.05 -7.12
C SER A 234 -20.32 11.35 -5.88
N TYR A 235 -20.43 12.59 -5.40
CA TYR A 235 -19.84 12.98 -4.12
C TYR A 235 -20.48 12.24 -2.93
N ARG A 236 -21.80 12.02 -2.95
CA ARG A 236 -22.47 11.28 -1.87
C ARG A 236 -21.98 9.84 -1.79
N LEU A 237 -21.79 9.19 -2.94
CA LEU A 237 -21.19 7.86 -3.00
C LEU A 237 -19.76 7.89 -2.47
N SER A 238 -18.99 8.94 -2.81
CA SER A 238 -17.63 9.18 -2.29
C SER A 238 -17.59 9.20 -0.74
N VAL A 239 -18.60 9.80 -0.10
CA VAL A 239 -18.70 9.83 1.37
C VAL A 239 -19.09 8.46 1.92
N VAL A 240 -20.17 7.86 1.42
CA VAL A 240 -20.70 6.60 1.94
C VAL A 240 -19.68 5.48 1.77
N HIS A 241 -19.14 5.32 0.56
CA HIS A 241 -18.20 4.23 0.31
C HIS A 241 -16.89 4.43 1.05
N PHE A 242 -16.40 5.67 1.24
CA PHE A 242 -15.19 5.92 2.03
C PHE A 242 -15.38 5.46 3.48
N TRP A 243 -16.40 5.97 4.17
CA TRP A 243 -16.61 5.67 5.59
C TRP A 243 -16.98 4.22 5.84
N ALA A 244 -17.83 3.65 4.98
CA ALA A 244 -18.18 2.24 5.09
C ALA A 244 -16.96 1.36 4.81
N LEU A 245 -16.15 1.65 3.76
CA LEU A 245 -14.96 0.87 3.44
C LEU A 245 -13.97 0.89 4.60
N ILE A 246 -13.52 2.06 5.04
CA ILE A 246 -12.46 2.16 6.06
C ILE A 246 -12.89 1.55 7.41
N SER A 247 -14.19 1.56 7.73
CA SER A 247 -14.69 1.04 9.01
C SER A 247 -14.86 -0.48 8.95
N VAL A 248 -15.38 -1.00 7.83
CA VAL A 248 -15.69 -2.42 7.65
C VAL A 248 -14.44 -3.23 7.36
N TYR A 249 -13.47 -2.71 6.59
CA TYR A 249 -12.26 -3.45 6.20
C TYR A 249 -11.48 -3.98 7.42
N MET A 250 -11.48 -3.21 8.52
CA MET A 250 -10.78 -3.58 9.77
C MET A 250 -11.28 -4.89 10.39
N TRP A 251 -12.48 -5.35 10.04
CA TRP A 251 -13.10 -6.56 10.59
C TRP A 251 -12.89 -7.81 9.74
N ALA A 252 -12.44 -7.67 8.50
CA ALA A 252 -12.41 -8.78 7.55
C ALA A 252 -11.18 -9.72 7.72
N GLY A 253 -10.25 -9.41 8.63
CA GLY A 253 -9.07 -10.26 8.92
C GLY A 253 -9.38 -11.75 9.15
N PRO A 254 -10.37 -12.13 10.00
CA PRO A 254 -10.66 -13.53 10.30
C PRO A 254 -11.12 -14.39 9.11
N HIS A 255 -11.45 -13.80 7.95
CA HIS A 255 -11.81 -14.59 6.75
C HIS A 255 -10.65 -15.43 6.20
N HIS A 256 -9.41 -15.14 6.62
CA HIS A 256 -8.22 -15.94 6.31
C HIS A 256 -8.10 -17.17 7.22
N LEU A 257 -8.91 -17.23 8.27
CA LEU A 257 -8.80 -18.17 9.39
C LEU A 257 -10.06 -19.02 9.56
N HIS A 258 -10.82 -19.21 8.48
CA HIS A 258 -11.97 -20.09 8.47
C HIS A 258 -11.59 -21.56 8.72
N TYR A 259 -12.33 -22.21 9.60
CA TYR A 259 -12.12 -23.61 10.00
C TYR A 259 -10.70 -23.86 10.55
N THR A 260 -10.16 -22.88 11.29
CA THR A 260 -8.88 -23.00 12.00
C THR A 260 -9.10 -23.08 13.51
N ALA A 261 -8.02 -23.04 14.29
CA ALA A 261 -8.06 -22.96 15.75
C ALA A 261 -8.57 -21.61 16.29
N LEU A 262 -8.83 -20.62 15.42
CA LEU A 262 -9.41 -19.34 15.82
C LEU A 262 -10.88 -19.53 16.26
N PRO A 263 -11.37 -18.92 17.35
CA PRO A 263 -12.74 -19.13 17.83
C PRO A 263 -13.83 -18.83 16.78
N ASP A 264 -14.85 -19.69 16.67
CA ASP A 264 -15.90 -19.60 15.64
C ASP A 264 -16.61 -18.25 15.57
N TRP A 265 -16.78 -17.57 16.70
CA TRP A 265 -17.42 -16.25 16.74
C TRP A 265 -16.59 -15.19 15.99
N THR A 266 -15.26 -15.24 16.09
CA THR A 266 -14.37 -14.31 15.37
C THR A 266 -14.38 -14.60 13.88
N GLN A 267 -14.38 -15.88 13.49
CA GLN A 267 -14.49 -16.29 12.09
C GLN A 267 -15.81 -15.78 11.48
N SER A 268 -16.91 -15.94 12.21
CA SER A 268 -18.24 -15.49 11.78
C SER A 268 -18.31 -13.98 11.61
N LEU A 269 -17.68 -13.20 12.50
CA LEU A 269 -17.54 -11.75 12.32
C LEU A 269 -16.76 -11.41 11.04
N GLY A 270 -15.61 -12.07 10.81
CA GLY A 270 -14.83 -11.89 9.59
C GLY A 270 -15.66 -12.16 8.33
N MET A 271 -16.39 -13.27 8.29
CA MET A 271 -17.29 -13.60 7.17
C MET A 271 -18.35 -12.52 6.94
N ILE A 272 -19.09 -12.13 7.99
CA ILE A 272 -20.20 -11.18 7.87
C ILE A 272 -19.68 -9.82 7.39
N PHE A 273 -18.59 -9.32 7.97
CA PHE A 273 -18.04 -8.04 7.55
C PHE A 273 -17.39 -8.11 6.16
N SER A 274 -16.79 -9.23 5.76
CA SER A 274 -16.33 -9.44 4.38
C SER A 274 -17.48 -9.42 3.37
N LEU A 275 -18.66 -9.96 3.71
CA LEU A 275 -19.85 -9.87 2.85
C LEU A 275 -20.37 -8.44 2.75
N ILE A 276 -20.42 -7.72 3.87
CA ILE A 276 -20.80 -6.29 3.91
C ILE A 276 -19.82 -5.46 3.08
N LEU A 277 -18.52 -5.79 3.11
CA LEU A 277 -17.44 -5.08 2.43
C LEU A 277 -17.62 -5.01 0.90
N LEU A 278 -18.40 -5.91 0.31
CA LEU A 278 -18.73 -5.90 -1.12
C LEU A 278 -19.32 -4.54 -1.54
N ALA A 279 -20.30 -4.03 -0.79
CA ALA A 279 -21.02 -2.81 -1.14
C ALA A 279 -20.13 -1.56 -1.21
N PRO A 280 -19.33 -1.20 -0.18
CA PRO A 280 -18.46 -0.03 -0.26
C PRO A 280 -17.29 -0.23 -1.23
N SER A 281 -16.82 -1.45 -1.44
CA SER A 281 -15.78 -1.75 -2.44
C SER A 281 -16.29 -1.44 -3.86
N TRP A 282 -17.47 -1.95 -4.21
CA TRP A 282 -18.11 -1.63 -5.49
C TRP A 282 -18.50 -0.17 -5.61
N GLY A 283 -18.78 0.52 -4.50
CA GLY A 283 -18.98 1.97 -4.49
C GLY A 283 -17.79 2.73 -5.09
N GLY A 284 -16.55 2.27 -4.87
CA GLY A 284 -15.35 2.84 -5.49
C GLY A 284 -15.33 2.62 -7.01
N MET A 285 -15.51 1.37 -7.44
CA MET A 285 -15.58 1.00 -8.86
C MET A 285 -16.67 1.77 -9.61
N ILE A 286 -17.90 1.80 -9.07
CA ILE A 286 -19.04 2.52 -9.67
C ILE A 286 -18.70 4.00 -9.82
N ASN A 287 -18.11 4.62 -8.80
CA ASN A 287 -17.77 6.05 -8.87
C ASN A 287 -16.67 6.34 -9.89
N GLY A 288 -15.68 5.44 -10.03
CA GLY A 288 -14.64 5.51 -11.05
C GLY A 288 -15.18 5.34 -12.47
N ILE A 289 -15.93 4.25 -12.72
CA ILE A 289 -16.47 3.92 -14.04
C ILE A 289 -17.51 4.94 -14.48
N MET A 290 -18.45 5.31 -13.61
CA MET A 290 -19.52 6.25 -13.97
C MET A 290 -18.99 7.67 -14.20
N THR A 291 -17.81 8.03 -13.67
CA THR A 291 -17.10 9.27 -14.01
C THR A 291 -16.77 9.33 -15.51
N LEU A 292 -16.65 8.18 -16.17
CA LEU A 292 -16.42 8.09 -17.61
C LEU A 292 -17.68 8.23 -18.47
N SER A 293 -18.87 8.34 -17.86
CA SER A 293 -20.13 8.43 -18.60
C SER A 293 -20.10 9.61 -19.58
N GLY A 294 -20.36 9.31 -20.85
CA GLY A 294 -20.25 10.27 -21.97
C GLY A 294 -18.82 10.54 -22.46
N ALA A 295 -17.78 9.91 -21.88
CA ALA A 295 -16.38 9.96 -22.34
C ALA A 295 -15.84 8.60 -22.79
N TRP A 296 -16.70 7.57 -22.90
CA TRP A 296 -16.33 6.22 -23.36
C TRP A 296 -15.60 6.18 -24.71
N TYR A 297 -15.84 7.14 -25.60
CA TYR A 297 -15.12 7.23 -26.88
C TYR A 297 -13.60 7.40 -26.68
N LYS A 298 -13.16 8.04 -25.59
CA LYS A 298 -11.75 8.22 -25.26
C LYS A 298 -11.03 6.90 -24.99
N LEU A 299 -11.76 5.83 -24.63
CA LEU A 299 -11.16 4.51 -24.51
C LEU A 299 -10.63 3.98 -25.83
N ARG A 300 -10.98 4.55 -26.98
CA ARG A 300 -10.37 4.14 -28.27
C ARG A 300 -9.06 4.87 -28.54
N GLU A 301 -8.87 6.05 -27.96
CA GLU A 301 -7.80 6.99 -28.29
C GLU A 301 -6.73 7.09 -27.20
N ASP A 302 -7.12 6.99 -25.93
CA ASP A 302 -6.26 7.20 -24.78
C ASP A 302 -5.97 5.88 -24.05
N PRO A 303 -4.77 5.29 -24.21
CA PRO A 303 -4.41 4.05 -23.55
C PRO A 303 -4.26 4.21 -22.03
N ILE A 304 -3.93 5.40 -21.52
CA ILE A 304 -3.84 5.63 -20.07
C ILE A 304 -5.23 5.44 -19.46
N LEU A 305 -6.26 5.99 -20.12
CA LEU A 305 -7.63 5.83 -19.67
C LEU A 305 -8.11 4.37 -19.76
N LYS A 306 -7.64 3.59 -20.76
CA LYS A 306 -7.88 2.14 -20.81
C LYS A 306 -7.34 1.45 -19.55
N PHE A 307 -6.09 1.73 -19.17
CA PHE A 307 -5.51 1.16 -17.95
C PHE A 307 -6.33 1.51 -16.70
N LEU A 308 -6.76 2.76 -16.57
CA LEU A 308 -7.53 3.23 -15.41
C LEU A 308 -8.93 2.63 -15.29
N ILE A 309 -9.52 2.17 -16.40
CA ILE A 309 -10.91 1.65 -16.44
C ILE A 309 -10.96 0.12 -16.43
N VAL A 310 -9.91 -0.55 -16.94
CA VAL A 310 -9.76 -2.00 -16.82
C VAL A 310 -9.29 -2.40 -15.42
N SER A 311 -8.51 -1.53 -14.76
CA SER A 311 -8.09 -1.69 -13.35
C SER A 311 -9.27 -1.64 -12.38
#